data_AF-A0A7W6PYD7-F1
#
_entry.id   AF-A0A7W6PYD7-F1
#
_cell.length_a   1.000
_cell.length_b   1.000
_cell.length_c   1.000
_cell.angle_alpha   90.00
_cell.angle_beta   90.00
_cell.angle_gamma   90.00
#
_symmetry.space_group_name_H-M   'P 1'
#
loop_
_entity.id
_entity.type
_entity.pdbx_description
1 polymer ?
#
loop_
_entity_poly.entity_id
_entity_poly.type
_entity_poly.pdbx_seq_one_letter_code
_entity_poly.pdbx_strand_id
1 'polypeptide(L)' 'MRLPEGLGERIDKLVGTKRRAGFIREVLEREVERMEKEQGKA' A
#
# COMPACT_ATOMS: atom_id res chain seq x y z
N MET A 1 5.25 -12.28 -2.76
CA MET A 1 5.49 -11.13 -3.68
C MET A 1 6.65 -10.31 -3.14
N ARG A 2 7.61 -9.91 -3.97
CA ARG A 2 8.64 -8.94 -3.58
C ARG A 2 8.17 -7.55 -4.00
N LEU A 3 8.36 -6.55 -3.12
CA LEU A 3 8.18 -5.16 -3.51
C LEU A 3 9.21 -4.80 -4.58
N PRO A 4 8.89 -3.84 -5.47
CA PRO A 4 9.87 -3.22 -6.35
C PRO A 4 11.12 -2.80 -5.58
N GLU A 5 12.27 -2.87 -6.27
CA GLU A 5 13.57 -2.51 -5.70
C GLU A 5 13.53 -1.10 -5.08
N GLY A 6 14.11 -0.95 -3.88
CA GLY A 6 14.16 0.30 -3.13
C GLY A 6 12.83 0.79 -2.55
N LEU A 7 11.67 0.21 -2.93
CA LEU A 7 10.37 0.66 -2.39
C LEU A 7 10.23 0.36 -0.91
N GLY A 8 10.71 -0.82 -0.46
CA GLY A 8 10.70 -1.18 0.96
C GLY A 8 11.47 -0.18 1.83
N GLU A 9 12.65 0.26 1.38
CA GLU A 9 13.46 1.27 2.07
C GLU A 9 12.79 2.64 2.10
N ARG A 10 12.14 3.03 1.00
CA ARG A 10 11.38 4.29 0.93
C ARG A 10 10.21 4.28 1.92
N ILE A 11 9.50 3.15 2.02
CA ILE A 11 8.42 2.99 3.00
C ILE A 11 8.98 3.07 4.42
N ASP A 12 10.05 2.33 4.72
CA ASP A 12 10.67 2.34 6.06
C ASP A 12 11.11 3.74 6.49
N LYS A 13 11.66 4.55 5.58
CA LYS A 13 12.05 5.94 5.86
C LYS A 13 10.85 6.83 6.23
N LEU A 14 9.67 6.53 5.70
CA LEU A 14 8.45 7.32 5.94
C LEU A 14 7.70 6.87 7.20
N VAL A 15 7.60 5.57 7.44
CA VAL A 15 6.71 5.01 8.49
C VAL A 15 7.45 4.29 9.61
N GLY A 16 8.75 4.06 9.45
CA GLY A 16 9.56 3.23 10.33
C GLY A 16 9.52 1.75 9.95
N THR A 17 10.64 1.05 10.14
CA THR A 17 10.85 -0.36 9.77
C THR A 17 9.82 -1.32 10.38
N LYS A 18 9.29 -1.03 11.57
CA LYS A 18 8.28 -1.88 12.24
C LYS A 18 6.84 -1.69 11.73
N ARG A 19 6.60 -0.67 10.90
CA ARG A 19 5.25 -0.29 10.44
C ARG A 19 4.99 -0.62 8.98
N ARG A 20 6.00 -1.14 8.26
CA ARG A 20 5.92 -1.44 6.82
C ARG A 20 4.69 -2.28 6.44
N ALA A 21 4.48 -3.41 7.13
CA ALA A 21 3.38 -4.32 6.83
C ALA A 21 2.00 -3.66 7.03
N GLY A 22 1.84 -2.90 8.12
CA GLY A 22 0.61 -2.14 8.40
C GLY A 22 0.35 -1.07 7.36
N PHE A 23 1.39 -0.29 7.00
CA PHE A 23 1.28 0.74 5.97
C PHE A 23 0.87 0.17 4.62
N ILE A 24 1.52 -0.91 4.17
CA ILE A 24 1.20 -1.56 2.90
C ILE A 24 -0.26 -2.03 2.91
N ARG A 25 -0.70 -2.64 4.01
CA ARG A 25 -2.08 -3.12 4.16
C ARG A 25 -3.08 -1.96 4.05
N GLU A 26 -2.90 -0.90 4.82
CA GLU A 26 -3.82 0.25 4.84
C GLU A 26 -3.91 0.93 3.46
N VAL A 27 -2.79 1.11 2.78
CA VAL A 27 -2.77 1.73 1.45
C VAL A 27 -3.46 0.85 0.42
N LEU A 28 -3.19 -0.46 0.43
CA LEU A 28 -3.81 -1.41 -0.49
C LEU A 28 -5.32 -1.53 -0.26
N GLU A 29 -5.77 -1.62 1.00
CA GLU A 29 -7.21 -1.69 1.33
C GLU A 29 -7.95 -0.46 0.79
N ARG A 30 -7.40 0.74 0.98
CA ARG A 30 -7.99 1.99 0.45
C ARG A 30 -8.03 2.04 -1.07
N GLU A 31 -6.95 1.58 -1.71
CA GLU A 31 -6.85 1.62 -3.17
C GLU A 31 -7.79 0.61 -3.82
N VAL A 32 -7.91 -0.60 -3.25
CA VAL A 32 -8.88 -1.60 -3.69
C VAL A 32 -10.30 -1.05 -3.54
N GLU A 33 -10.66 -0.50 -2.38
CA GLU A 33 -11.99 0.08 -2.15
C GLU A 33 -12.30 1.20 -3.15
N ARG A 34 -11.31 2.04 -3.50
CA ARG A 34 -11.46 3.09 -4.51
C ARG A 34 -11.75 2.49 -5.89
N MET A 35 -10.97 1.49 -6.31
CA MET A 35 -11.14 0.83 -7.61
C MET A 35 -12.46 0.09 -7.72
N GLU A 36 -12.92 -0.55 -6.64
CA GLU A 36 -14.22 -1.22 -6.59
C GLU A 36 -15.36 -0.21 -6.75
N LYS A 37 -15.27 0.96 -6.10
CA LYS A 37 -16.24 2.05 -6.26
C LYS A 37 -16.22 2.64 -7.67
N GLU A 38 -15.05 2.73 -8.31
CA GLU A 38 -14.93 3.21 -9.69
C GLU A 38 -15.52 2.19 -10.69
N GLN A 39 -15.30 0.89 -10.49
CA GLN A 39 -15.85 -0.17 -11.34
C GLN A 39 -17.35 -0.39 -11.14
N GLY A 40 -17.86 -0.31 -9.91
CA GLY A 40 -19.30 -0.43 -9.62
C GLY A 40 -20.14 0.78 -10.02
N LYS A 41 -19.50 1.84 -10.50
CA LYS A 41 -20.16 3.04 -11.07
C LYS A 41 -20.18 3.04 -12.60
N ALA A 42 -19.68 1.99 -13.24
CA ALA A 42 -19.72 1.80 -14.70
C ALA A 42 -20.96 1.00 -15.14
#